data_AF-X8DFZ3-F1
#
_entry.id   AF-X8DFZ3-F1
#
_cell.length_a   1.000
_cell.length_b   1.000
_cell.length_c   1.000
_cell.angle_alpha   90.00
_cell.angle_beta   90.00
_cell.angle_gamma   90.00
#
_symmetry.space_group_name_H-M   'P 1'
#
loop_
_entity.id
_entity.type
_entity.pdbx_description
1 polymer ?
#
loop_
_entity_poly.entity_id
_entity_poly.type
_entity_poly.pdbx_seq_one_letter_code
_entity_poly.pdbx_strand_id
1 'polypeptide(L)' 'MAVARAAGLSESGIAVAINHTVVPKSDWDTVVSVGATVEVVTAVQGG' A
#
# COMPACT_ATOMS: atom_id res chain seq x y z
N MET A 1 10.59 -1.99 6.41
CA MET A 1 9.41 -2.67 6.99
C MET A 1 8.27 -2.43 6.02
N ALA A 2 7.94 -3.42 5.19
CA ALA A 2 6.95 -3.28 4.13
C ALA A 2 5.52 -3.18 4.69
N VAL A 3 4.76 -2.22 4.16
CA VAL A 3 3.38 -1.91 4.59
C VAL A 3 2.45 -3.10 4.42
N ALA A 4 2.49 -3.77 3.26
CA ALA A 4 1.57 -4.86 2.95
C ALA A 4 1.76 -6.08 3.87
N ARG A 5 3.01 -6.39 4.21
CA ARG A 5 3.34 -7.48 5.15
C ARG A 5 2.88 -7.21 6.58
N ALA A 6 2.94 -5.96 7.03
CA ALA A 6 2.48 -5.59 8.38
C ALA A 6 0.95 -5.72 8.53
N ALA A 7 0.20 -5.55 7.43
CA ALA A 7 -1.27 -5.64 7.42
C ALA A 7 -1.82 -7.07 7.22
N GLY A 8 -0.97 -8.07 6.91
CA GLY A 8 -1.41 -9.44 6.67
C GLY A 8 -2.25 -9.64 5.41
N LEU A 9 -2.18 -8.70 4.46
CA LEU A 9 -2.98 -8.70 3.25
C LEU A 9 -2.29 -9.45 2.11
N SER A 10 -3.07 -10.14 1.28
CA SER A 10 -2.58 -10.68 0.01
C SER A 10 -2.12 -9.52 -0.88
N GLU A 11 -0.92 -9.61 -1.42
CA GLU A 11 -0.33 -8.59 -2.30
C GLU A 11 -0.98 -8.55 -3.70
N SER A 12 -1.98 -9.40 -3.93
CA SER A 12 -2.76 -9.48 -5.17
C SER A 12 -4.09 -8.76 -4.97
N GLY A 13 -4.41 -7.84 -5.88
CA GLY A 13 -5.67 -7.09 -5.84
C GLY A 13 -5.70 -5.92 -4.85
N ILE A 14 -4.54 -5.51 -4.32
CA ILE A 14 -4.40 -4.32 -3.48
C ILE A 14 -3.49 -3.28 -4.15
N ALA A 15 -3.74 -2.01 -3.86
CA ALA A 15 -2.82 -0.91 -4.09
C ALA A 15 -2.54 -0.20 -2.76
N VAL A 16 -1.29 0.22 -2.58
CA VAL A 16 -0.86 0.98 -1.41
C VAL A 16 -0.72 2.44 -1.83
N ALA A 17 -1.19 3.36 -1.00
CA ALA A 17 -0.96 4.79 -1.17
C ALA A 17 -0.27 5.37 0.07
N ILE A 18 0.64 6.31 -0.16
CA ILE A 18 1.33 7.09 0.89
C ILE A 18 0.93 8.55 0.67
N ASN A 19 0.40 9.20 1.71
CA ASN A 19 -0.09 10.58 1.63
C ASN A 19 -0.99 10.80 0.39
N HIS A 20 -1.97 9.90 0.19
CA HIS A 20 -2.92 9.91 -0.93
C HIS A 20 -2.32 9.68 -2.33
N THR A 21 -1.04 9.30 -2.42
CA THR A 21 -0.37 8.97 -3.68
C THR A 21 -0.15 7.46 -3.78
N VAL A 22 -0.72 6.83 -4.79
CA VAL A 22 -0.52 5.38 -5.04
C VAL A 22 0.95 5.10 -5.35
N VAL A 23 1.53 4.14 -4.63
CA VAL A 23 2.93 3.73 -4.81
C VAL A 23 3.04 2.44 -5.63
N PRO A 24 3.96 2.38 -6.61
CA PRO A 24 4.23 1.16 -7.37
C PRO A 24 4.58 -0.02 -6.46
N LYS A 25 4.19 -1.23 -6.86
CA LYS A 25 4.46 -2.45 -6.08
C LYS A 25 5.95 -2.70 -5.84
N SER A 26 6.82 -2.31 -6.77
CA SER A 26 8.28 -2.38 -6.62
C SER A 26 8.80 -1.59 -5.42
N ASP A 27 8.05 -0.59 -4.96
CA ASP A 27 8.50 0.39 -3.98
C ASP A 27 7.89 0.14 -2.60
N TRP A 28 7.12 -0.94 -2.42
CA TRP A 28 6.43 -1.25 -1.17
C TRP A 28 7.36 -1.59 0.00
N ASP A 29 8.60 -1.95 -0.29
CA ASP A 29 9.65 -2.19 0.71
C ASP A 29 10.40 -0.92 1.15
N THR A 30 10.02 0.25 0.61
CA THR A 30 10.62 1.54 0.98
C THR A 30 10.30 1.95 2.42
N VAL A 31 11.25 2.66 3.05
CA VAL A 31 11.05 3.28 4.36
C VAL A 31 10.11 4.47 4.24
N VAL A 32 9.05 4.47 5.04
CA VAL A 32 8.08 5.56 5.10
C VAL A 32 8.43 6.49 6.27
N SER A 33 8.36 7.80 6.04
CA SER A 33 8.58 8.80 7.07
C SER A 33 7.57 8.67 8.21
N VAL A 34 8.04 8.91 9.45
CA VAL A 34 7.15 8.98 10.61
C VAL A 34 6.11 10.08 10.38
N GLY A 35 4.84 9.75 10.62
CA GLY A 35 3.70 10.65 10.44
C GLY A 35 3.10 10.66 9.02
N ALA A 36 3.64 9.91 8.08
CA ALA A 36 2.98 9.71 6.80
C ALA A 36 1.72 8.84 6.95
N THR A 37 0.68 9.18 6.20
CA THR A 37 -0.54 8.37 6.13
C THR A 37 -0.34 7.26 5.11
N VAL A 38 -0.65 6.03 5.51
CA VAL A 38 -0.56 4.86 4.64
C VAL A 38 -1.94 4.26 4.49
N GLU A 39 -2.40 4.16 3.25
CA GLU A 39 -3.72 3.67 2.88
C GLU A 39 -3.56 2.40 2.05
N VAL A 40 -4.26 1.34 2.41
CA VAL A 40 -4.34 0.13 1.59
C VAL A 40 -5.74 0.05 1.02
N VAL A 41 -5.82 0.15 -0.31
CA VAL A 41 -7.07 0.04 -1.05
C VAL A 41 -7.10 -1.29 -1.79
N THR A 42 -8.21 -2.01 -1.67
CA THR A 42 -8.48 -3.17 -2.52
C THR A 42 -9.06 -2.67 -3.84
N ALA A 43 -8.61 -3.23 -4.95
CA ALA A 43 -9.30 -3.03 -6.21
C ALA A 43 -10.67 -3.72 -6.09
N VAL A 44 -11.73 -2.95 -5.89
CA VAL A 44 -13.07 -3.41 -6.22
C VAL A 44 -13.15 -3.42 -7.74
N GLN A 45 -13.35 -4.59 -8.36
CA GLN A 45 -13.74 -4.64 -9.77
C GLN A 45 -15.08 -3.92 -9.88
N GLY A 46 -15.05 -2.65 -10.26
CA GLY A 46 -16.22 -1.94 -10.76
C GLY A 46 -16.46 -2.44 -12.17
N GLY A 47 -17.51 -3.24 -12.35
CA GLY A 47 -18.12 -3.48 -13.66
C GLY A 47 -18.84 -2.25 -14.15
#